data_AF-A0A8H7YK40-F1
#
_entry.id   AF-A0A8H7YK40-F1
#
_cell.length_a   1.000
_cell.length_b   1.000
_cell.length_c   1.000
_cell.angle_alpha   90.00
_cell.angle_beta   90.00
_cell.angle_gamma   90.00
#
_symmetry.space_group_name_H-M   'P 1'
#
loop_
_entity.id
_entity.type
_entity.pdbx_description
1 polymer ?
#
loop_
_entity_poly.entity_id
_entity_poly.type
_entity_poly.pdbx_seq_one_letter_code
_entity_poly.pdbx_strand_id
1 'polypeptide(L)'
;MVRDQKLAETTGPPQFAKPILQYTKTRQEALRIRQALTLYVKNHIEFAGDSPGFHISLCAPHNATNVKRIPPELNNGLRAQYLKALQANLTAKREYNDVLREILSHKQDIHSSASAGDGERLETKGAELQTYLGLLRSRREHGKIQIFQHYLEELNKMEAGQAGYLELAKEQAISRQAAQNLIAHSNPTSGSSGGNRSDSETLLNNLEKAVLRAKHQADIEKRLLEKLNSQRLADGEKAVPTRKKLGALRRTHAELVRWVEEKLVISSSIDEQDPIEDQAAIDASDAENVRVLGETKSLIQQQYASYVNARKSLISVVSTASQHFPAGLQTSQRRCQPQGKQQSASTPDLALLFPYVSEHLLPLSKAQKAPSTQKAYLSALLAKEKWTTCRMFDRLQEESHLLPEYPILARQPRFRHAVAAINSRSTSLASPTSPSDTPEIVTRAEAWSFAAREARDATNGYVEDRVNFGTELARKTEDMLKEMYELMNQDYEEATAGKEEKKEDDGDIWASESRFSRGRGGRHCRSENMPKGPWSGLNGKVGVIGDG
;
A
#
# COMPACT_ATOMS: atom_id res chain seq x y z
N MET A 1 -14.29 53.09 -11.56
CA MET A 1 -13.61 52.08 -10.71
C MET A 1 -14.57 51.45 -9.69
N VAL A 2 -15.77 50.99 -10.12
CA VAL A 2 -16.79 50.39 -9.20
C VAL A 2 -17.55 49.25 -9.89
N ARG A 3 -16.87 48.29 -10.55
CA ARG A 3 -17.59 47.22 -11.27
C ARG A 3 -17.09 45.77 -11.17
N ASP A 4 -16.14 45.45 -10.29
CA ASP A 4 -15.60 44.07 -10.23
C ASP A 4 -15.75 43.38 -8.86
N GLN A 5 -16.81 43.64 -8.10
CA GLN A 5 -17.07 42.95 -6.81
C GLN A 5 -18.49 42.38 -6.68
N LYS A 6 -19.09 41.88 -7.77
CA LYS A 6 -20.47 41.36 -7.69
C LYS A 6 -20.73 39.97 -8.31
N LEU A 7 -19.71 39.10 -8.39
CA LEU A 7 -19.85 37.76 -8.97
C LEU A 7 -19.16 36.64 -8.17
N ALA A 8 -19.28 36.64 -6.84
CA ALA A 8 -18.80 35.51 -6.02
C ALA A 8 -19.73 35.14 -4.84
N GLU A 9 -21.03 35.40 -4.96
CA GLU A 9 -22.01 34.99 -3.95
C GLU A 9 -23.25 34.40 -4.62
N THR A 10 -23.18 33.16 -5.11
CA THR A 10 -24.37 32.31 -5.36
C THR A 10 -23.94 30.87 -5.71
N THR A 11 -23.25 30.19 -4.80
CA THR A 11 -23.36 28.73 -4.74
C THR A 11 -23.68 28.37 -3.30
N GLY A 12 -24.98 28.20 -3.04
CA GLY A 12 -25.45 27.65 -1.78
C GLY A 12 -24.77 26.29 -1.56
N PRO A 13 -24.30 25.98 -0.35
CA PRO A 13 -23.58 24.74 -0.08
C PRO A 13 -24.46 23.53 -0.44
N PRO A 14 -23.86 22.45 -0.96
CA PRO A 14 -24.59 21.30 -1.47
C PRO A 14 -25.50 20.70 -0.39
N GLN A 15 -26.65 20.14 -0.79
CA GLN A 15 -27.70 19.72 0.15
C GLN A 15 -27.21 18.72 1.22
N PHE A 16 -26.21 17.89 0.91
CA PHE A 16 -25.59 16.97 1.88
C PHE A 16 -24.77 17.69 2.96
N ALA A 17 -24.27 18.90 2.69
CA ALA A 17 -23.48 19.68 3.64
C ALA A 17 -24.37 20.47 4.62
N LYS A 18 -25.65 20.70 4.31
CA LYS A 18 -26.60 21.40 5.19
C LYS A 18 -26.65 20.89 6.65
N PRO A 19 -26.71 19.57 6.92
CA PRO A 19 -26.65 19.07 8.30
C PRO A 19 -25.28 19.28 8.96
N ILE A 20 -24.19 19.24 8.18
CA ILE A 20 -22.83 19.40 8.70
C ILE A 20 -22.49 20.89 8.96
N LEU A 21 -23.11 21.82 8.23
CA LEU A 21 -22.94 23.27 8.42
C LEU A 21 -23.33 23.77 9.81
N GLN A 22 -24.24 23.07 10.50
CA GLN A 22 -24.55 23.38 11.91
C GLN A 22 -23.35 23.14 12.83
N TYR A 23 -22.43 22.25 12.44
CA TYR A 23 -21.25 21.87 13.21
C TYR A 23 -19.93 22.40 12.63
N THR A 24 -19.89 22.80 11.35
CA THR A 24 -18.71 23.40 10.71
C THR A 24 -18.78 24.91 10.73
N LYS A 25 -17.91 25.53 11.54
CA LYS A 25 -17.75 26.98 11.59
C LYS A 25 -16.79 27.46 10.51
N THR A 26 -16.97 28.68 10.03
CA THR A 26 -16.01 29.28 9.09
C THR A 26 -14.64 29.43 9.76
N ARG A 27 -13.56 29.46 8.96
CA ARG A 27 -12.19 29.60 9.49
C ARG A 27 -12.04 30.83 10.41
N GLN A 28 -12.69 31.93 10.06
CA GLN A 28 -12.65 33.17 10.85
C GLN A 28 -13.41 33.04 12.18
N GLU A 29 -14.60 32.44 12.17
CA GLU A 29 -15.36 32.17 13.40
C GLU A 29 -14.64 31.19 14.32
N ALA A 30 -14.05 30.14 13.76
CA ALA A 30 -13.25 29.18 14.51
C ALA A 30 -12.06 29.87 15.20
N LEU A 31 -11.37 30.79 14.50
CA LEU A 31 -10.29 31.59 15.09
C LEU A 31 -10.79 32.50 16.21
N ARG A 32 -11.90 33.23 16.01
CA ARG A 32 -12.51 34.07 17.06
C ARG A 32 -12.89 33.27 18.30
N ILE A 33 -13.48 32.09 18.11
CA ILE A 33 -13.87 31.20 19.22
C ILE A 33 -12.62 30.69 19.96
N ARG A 34 -11.59 30.26 19.23
CA ARG A 34 -10.32 29.83 19.85
C ARG A 34 -9.68 30.94 20.65
N GLN A 35 -9.66 32.17 20.13
CA GLN A 35 -9.15 33.35 20.85
C GLN A 35 -9.94 33.63 22.12
N ALA A 36 -11.28 33.64 22.05
CA ALA A 36 -12.13 33.86 23.21
C ALA A 36 -11.94 32.78 24.29
N LEU A 37 -11.82 31.50 23.89
CA LEU A 37 -11.53 30.40 24.80
C LEU A 37 -10.13 30.49 25.41
N THR A 38 -9.14 30.90 24.62
CA THR A 38 -7.76 31.09 25.07
C THR A 38 -7.71 32.17 26.17
N LEU A 39 -8.38 33.31 25.95
CA LEU A 39 -8.47 34.38 26.96
C LEU A 39 -9.21 33.90 28.21
N TYR A 40 -10.30 33.16 28.04
CA TYR A 40 -11.07 32.60 29.16
C TYR A 40 -10.20 31.67 30.02
N VAL A 41 -9.55 30.68 29.42
CA VAL A 41 -8.69 29.72 30.14
C VAL A 41 -7.50 30.42 30.77
N LYS A 42 -6.87 31.37 30.07
CA LYS A 42 -5.75 32.17 30.60
C LYS A 42 -6.16 32.96 31.86
N ASN A 43 -7.37 33.49 31.92
CA ASN A 43 -7.83 34.24 33.09
C ASN A 43 -8.02 33.37 34.33
N HIS A 44 -8.34 32.08 34.14
CA HIS A 44 -8.63 31.13 35.21
C HIS A 44 -7.43 30.28 35.67
N ILE A 45 -6.32 30.28 34.93
CA ILE A 45 -5.11 29.53 35.27
C ILE A 45 -3.98 30.49 35.64
N GLU A 46 -3.30 30.22 36.75
CA GLU A 46 -2.08 30.89 37.15
C GLU A 46 -0.88 30.10 36.61
N PHE A 47 0.03 30.80 35.93
CA PHE A 47 1.24 30.22 35.35
C PHE A 47 2.47 30.65 36.15
N ALA A 48 3.43 29.74 36.30
CA ALA A 48 4.78 30.09 36.76
C ALA A 48 5.51 30.82 35.63
N GLY A 49 5.51 32.17 35.71
CA GLY A 49 6.25 33.06 34.80
C GLY A 49 5.43 33.66 33.64
N ASP A 50 6.00 34.68 33.01
CA ASP A 50 5.39 35.47 31.90
C ASP A 50 5.42 34.73 30.56
N SER A 51 5.02 33.46 30.52
CA SER A 51 4.89 32.75 29.25
C SER A 51 3.61 33.20 28.54
N PRO A 52 3.68 33.70 27.29
CA PRO A 52 2.47 33.99 26.52
C PRO A 52 1.73 32.67 26.28
N GLY A 53 0.60 32.49 26.96
CA GLY A 53 -0.28 31.33 26.80
C GLY A 53 -0.87 31.28 25.38
N PHE A 54 -0.14 30.69 24.44
CA PHE A 54 -0.67 30.33 23.14
C PHE A 54 -1.72 29.22 23.27
N HIS A 55 -2.67 29.16 22.35
CA HIS A 55 -3.77 28.17 22.39
C HIS A 55 -3.28 26.71 22.56
N ILE A 56 -2.13 26.37 21.99
CA ILE A 56 -1.56 25.02 22.05
C ILE A 56 -0.97 24.72 23.44
N SER A 57 -0.34 25.69 24.10
CA SER A 57 0.22 25.49 25.44
C SER A 57 -0.87 25.43 26.53
N LEU A 58 -2.03 26.05 26.29
CA LEU A 58 -3.21 25.94 27.16
C LEU A 58 -3.92 24.59 27.06
N CYS A 59 -3.69 23.78 26.01
CA CYS A 59 -4.30 22.46 25.91
C CYS A 59 -3.71 21.49 26.95
N ALA A 60 -2.42 21.61 27.25
CA ALA A 60 -1.72 20.87 28.29
C ALA A 60 -0.73 21.81 29.00
N PRO A 61 -1.17 22.58 30.01
CA PRO A 61 -0.32 23.57 30.64
C PRO A 61 0.67 22.90 31.59
N HIS A 62 1.94 22.85 31.18
CA HIS A 62 3.03 22.28 31.98
C HIS A 62 3.48 23.23 33.10
N ASN A 63 3.29 24.54 32.89
CA ASN A 63 3.70 25.61 33.80
C ASN A 63 2.55 26.13 34.68
N ALA A 64 1.40 25.44 34.74
CA ALA A 64 0.29 25.85 35.60
C ALA A 64 0.62 25.58 37.07
N THR A 65 0.52 26.61 37.91
CA THR A 65 0.76 26.51 39.35
C THR A 65 -0.54 26.32 40.13
N ASN A 66 -1.60 27.02 39.74
CA ASN A 66 -2.91 27.00 40.40
C ASN A 66 -4.04 27.28 39.41
N VAL A 67 -5.26 26.87 39.76
CA VAL A 67 -6.51 27.26 39.09
C VAL A 67 -7.30 28.15 40.03
N LYS A 68 -7.77 29.30 39.55
CA LYS A 68 -8.64 30.19 40.31
C LYS A 68 -10.00 29.54 40.55
N ARG A 69 -10.73 29.98 41.60
CA ARG A 69 -12.06 29.46 41.95
C ARG A 69 -12.98 29.46 40.72
N ILE A 70 -13.47 28.27 40.36
CA ILE A 70 -14.33 28.06 39.19
C ILE A 70 -15.62 28.86 39.40
N PRO A 71 -16.00 29.78 38.49
CA PRO A 71 -17.25 30.52 38.62
C PRO A 71 -18.45 29.56 38.63
N PRO A 72 -19.39 29.72 39.58
CA PRO A 72 -20.58 28.85 39.67
C PRO A 72 -21.52 28.99 38.47
N GLU A 73 -21.37 30.07 37.69
CA GLU A 73 -22.13 30.36 36.47
C GLU A 73 -21.88 29.33 35.35
N LEU A 74 -20.75 28.62 35.37
CA LEU A 74 -20.49 27.51 34.47
C LEU A 74 -21.08 26.21 35.03
N ASN A 75 -22.42 26.12 35.03
CA ASN A 75 -23.18 24.90 35.33
C ASN A 75 -22.54 23.67 34.67
N ASN A 76 -21.83 22.81 35.41
CA ASN A 76 -21.25 21.49 35.05
C ASN A 76 -20.81 21.22 33.58
N GLY A 77 -20.55 22.27 32.80
CA GLY A 77 -20.27 22.19 31.38
C GLY A 77 -18.84 21.77 31.13
N LEU A 78 -18.52 21.48 29.86
CA LEU A 78 -17.19 20.99 29.45
C LEU A 78 -16.03 21.86 29.97
N ARG A 79 -16.21 23.19 29.99
CA ARG A 79 -15.22 24.14 30.50
C ARG A 79 -14.99 24.00 32.02
N ALA A 80 -16.07 23.81 32.79
CA ALA A 80 -15.97 23.57 34.23
C ALA A 80 -15.34 22.21 34.52
N GLN A 81 -15.67 21.18 33.75
CA GLN A 81 -15.06 19.85 33.86
C GLN A 81 -13.56 19.90 33.57
N TYR A 82 -13.13 20.64 32.53
CA TYR A 82 -11.73 20.84 32.22
C TYR A 82 -10.97 21.52 33.38
N LEU A 83 -11.52 22.61 33.94
CA LEU A 83 -10.88 23.29 35.08
C LEU A 83 -10.82 22.40 36.34
N LYS A 84 -11.87 21.61 36.61
CA LYS A 84 -11.87 20.61 37.71
C LYS A 84 -10.81 19.54 37.50
N ALA A 85 -10.72 18.99 36.28
CA ALA A 85 -9.71 17.99 35.94
C ALA A 85 -8.29 18.55 36.05
N LEU A 86 -8.09 19.82 35.64
CA LEU A 86 -6.82 20.50 35.76
C LEU A 86 -6.44 20.73 37.23
N GLN A 87 -7.39 21.16 38.06
CA GLN A 87 -7.19 21.28 39.51
C GLN A 87 -6.78 19.93 40.12
N ALA A 88 -7.48 18.84 39.79
CA ALA A 88 -7.16 17.50 40.27
C ALA A 88 -5.78 17.01 39.78
N ASN A 89 -5.38 17.37 38.55
CA ASN A 89 -4.05 17.05 38.03
C ASN A 89 -2.96 17.80 38.82
N LEU A 90 -3.18 19.08 39.14
CA LEU A 90 -2.24 19.86 39.94
C LEU A 90 -2.12 19.34 41.38
N THR A 91 -3.22 18.92 42.01
CA THR A 91 -3.16 18.30 43.34
C THR A 91 -2.40 16.98 43.30
N ALA A 92 -2.68 16.11 42.33
CA ALA A 92 -1.98 14.85 42.16
C ALA A 92 -0.47 15.04 41.92
N LYS A 93 -0.07 16.07 41.15
CA LYS A 93 1.34 16.41 40.95
C LYS A 93 2.02 16.88 42.24
N ARG A 94 1.33 17.63 43.10
CA ARG A 94 1.86 18.05 44.39
C ARG A 94 2.05 16.86 45.31
N GLU A 95 1.02 16.03 45.46
CA GLU A 95 1.09 14.80 46.25
C GLU A 95 2.22 13.88 45.79
N TYR A 96 2.38 13.71 44.48
CA TYR A 96 3.49 12.95 43.91
C TYR A 96 4.86 13.56 44.28
N ASN A 97 5.02 14.88 44.15
CA ASN A 97 6.25 15.57 44.52
C ASN A 97 6.52 15.51 46.03
N ASP A 98 5.48 15.51 46.86
CA ASP A 98 5.57 15.37 48.32
C ASP A 98 6.08 13.98 48.68
N VAL A 99 5.49 12.94 48.09
CA VAL A 99 5.96 11.55 48.24
C VAL A 99 7.40 11.39 47.75
N LEU A 100 7.78 12.04 46.64
CA LEU A 100 9.17 12.02 46.18
C LEU A 100 10.11 12.68 47.21
N ARG A 101 9.71 13.79 47.84
CA ARG A 101 10.51 14.45 48.88
C ARG A 101 10.63 13.57 50.12
N GLU A 102 9.56 12.90 50.54
CA GLU A 102 9.58 11.94 51.65
C GLU A 102 10.51 10.74 51.37
N ILE A 103 10.48 10.21 50.14
CA ILE A 103 11.40 9.13 49.74
C ILE A 103 12.86 9.61 49.78
N LEU A 104 13.13 10.85 49.35
CA LEU A 104 14.47 11.41 49.38
C LEU A 104 14.95 11.68 50.81
N SER A 105 14.11 12.22 51.69
CA SER A 105 14.47 12.42 53.10
C SER A 105 14.72 11.09 53.80
N HIS A 106 13.89 10.08 53.55
CA HIS A 106 14.07 8.76 54.17
C HIS A 106 15.35 8.06 53.70
N LYS A 107 15.75 8.25 52.44
CA LYS A 107 17.07 7.78 51.95
C LYS A 107 18.22 8.49 52.67
N GLN A 108 18.11 9.80 52.90
CA GLN A 108 19.16 10.56 53.57
C GLN A 108 19.29 10.19 55.06
N ASP A 109 18.17 9.90 55.73
CA ASP A 109 18.16 9.44 57.13
C ASP A 109 18.83 8.06 57.28
N ILE A 110 18.56 7.12 56.37
CA ILE A 110 19.19 5.77 56.34
C ILE A 110 20.71 5.86 56.18
N HIS A 111 21.21 6.84 55.42
CA HIS A 111 22.65 7.05 55.26
C HIS A 111 23.30 7.73 56.47
N SER A 112 22.55 8.48 57.27
CA SER A 112 23.06 9.15 58.47
C SER A 112 23.09 8.26 59.72
N SER A 113 22.19 7.26 59.83
CA SER A 113 22.13 6.36 60.98
C SER A 113 23.09 5.16 60.92
N ALA A 114 23.79 4.94 59.80
CA ALA A 114 24.71 3.81 59.61
C ALA A 114 26.10 3.99 60.28
N SER A 115 26.35 5.12 60.95
CA SER A 115 27.68 5.44 61.53
C SER A 115 27.86 5.08 63.01
N ALA A 116 26.89 4.44 63.68
CA ALA A 116 26.99 4.13 65.10
C ALA A 116 26.72 2.64 65.40
N GLY A 117 27.79 1.84 65.27
CA GLY A 117 28.07 0.68 66.12
C GLY A 117 27.11 -0.51 66.11
N ASP A 118 27.18 -1.36 65.07
CA ASP A 118 27.06 -2.84 65.18
C ASP A 118 27.42 -3.49 63.82
N GLY A 119 28.70 -3.39 63.43
CA GLY A 119 29.13 -3.55 62.02
C GLY A 119 29.04 -4.97 61.44
N GLU A 120 29.15 -6.04 62.22
CA GLU A 120 29.40 -7.36 61.63
C GLU A 120 28.14 -8.24 61.51
N ARG A 121 27.18 -8.09 62.45
CA ARG A 121 25.92 -8.86 62.45
C ARG A 121 24.77 -8.14 61.73
N LEU A 122 24.85 -6.83 61.59
CA LEU A 122 23.88 -6.03 60.82
C LEU A 122 24.23 -6.02 59.33
N GLU A 123 25.51 -6.08 58.96
CA GLU A 123 25.94 -6.19 57.55
C GLU A 123 25.50 -7.52 56.92
N THR A 124 25.56 -8.64 57.64
CA THR A 124 25.08 -9.94 57.15
C THR A 124 23.56 -9.97 56.99
N LYS A 125 22.79 -9.47 57.97
CA LYS A 125 21.33 -9.31 57.83
C LYS A 125 20.93 -8.28 56.78
N GLY A 126 21.70 -7.21 56.64
CA GLY A 126 21.55 -6.20 55.60
C GLY A 126 21.82 -6.80 54.22
N ALA A 127 22.86 -7.62 54.08
CA ALA A 127 23.17 -8.36 52.86
C ALA A 127 22.08 -9.38 52.54
N GLU A 128 21.57 -10.13 53.50
CA GLU A 128 20.44 -11.07 53.34
C GLU A 128 19.14 -10.35 52.96
N LEU A 129 18.86 -9.17 53.55
CA LEU A 129 17.72 -8.35 53.18
C LEU A 129 17.91 -7.78 51.75
N GLN A 130 19.11 -7.35 51.39
CA GLN A 130 19.42 -6.84 50.05
C GLN A 130 19.34 -7.96 49.01
N THR A 131 19.75 -9.18 49.32
CA THR A 131 19.59 -10.33 48.43
C THR A 131 18.12 -10.72 48.28
N TYR A 132 17.33 -10.69 49.37
CA TYR A 132 15.88 -10.92 49.33
C TYR A 132 15.15 -9.83 48.54
N LEU A 133 15.52 -8.56 48.71
CA LEU A 133 14.98 -7.45 47.92
C LEU A 133 15.40 -7.56 46.45
N GLY A 134 16.62 -8.02 46.17
CA GLY A 134 17.09 -8.34 44.84
C GLY A 134 16.25 -9.45 44.19
N LEU A 135 15.96 -10.51 44.94
CA LEU A 135 15.09 -11.60 44.50
C LEU A 135 13.65 -11.13 44.25
N LEU A 136 13.11 -10.27 45.11
CA LEU A 136 11.78 -9.65 44.93
C LEU A 136 11.73 -8.76 43.69
N ARG A 137 12.77 -7.96 43.43
CA ARG A 137 12.89 -7.17 42.20
C ARG A 137 12.98 -8.07 40.98
N SER A 138 13.82 -9.10 41.02
CA SER A 138 13.94 -10.10 39.95
C SER A 138 12.61 -10.82 39.68
N ARG A 139 11.85 -11.21 40.72
CA ARG A 139 10.53 -11.81 40.57
C ARG A 139 9.51 -10.85 39.96
N ARG A 140 9.55 -9.57 40.35
CA ARG A 140 8.70 -8.53 39.73
C ARG A 140 9.08 -8.27 38.29
N GLU A 141 10.37 -8.25 37.97
CA GLU A 141 10.88 -8.11 36.60
C GLU A 141 10.49 -9.32 35.75
N HIS A 142 10.63 -10.53 36.27
CA HIS A 142 10.17 -11.74 35.62
C HIS A 142 8.65 -11.71 35.36
N GLY A 143 7.85 -11.26 36.34
CA GLY A 143 6.42 -11.05 36.13
C GLY A 143 6.11 -10.02 35.03
N LYS A 144 6.85 -8.91 34.98
CA LYS A 144 6.74 -7.93 33.88
C LYS A 144 7.11 -8.54 32.53
N ILE A 145 8.19 -9.33 32.48
CA ILE A 145 8.63 -10.01 31.25
C ILE A 145 7.59 -11.05 30.80
N GLN A 146 6.99 -11.82 31.72
CA GLN A 146 5.90 -12.73 31.40
C GLN A 146 4.68 -11.98 30.84
N ILE A 147 4.35 -10.82 31.40
CA ILE A 147 3.27 -9.97 30.89
C ILE A 147 3.62 -9.47 29.48
N PHE A 148 4.84 -8.98 29.25
CA PHE A 148 5.28 -8.57 27.92
C PHE A 148 5.27 -9.74 26.93
N GLN A 149 5.72 -10.92 27.35
CA GLN A 149 5.70 -12.12 26.54
C GLN A 149 4.26 -12.52 26.18
N HIS A 150 3.34 -12.49 27.15
CA HIS A 150 1.92 -12.75 26.91
C HIS A 150 1.33 -11.77 25.89
N TYR A 151 1.57 -10.47 26.06
CA TYR A 151 1.05 -9.47 25.12
C TYR A 151 1.77 -9.51 23.76
N LEU A 152 3.05 -9.89 23.70
CA LEU A 152 3.75 -10.13 22.43
C LEU A 152 3.17 -11.36 21.72
N GLU A 153 2.84 -12.42 22.45
CA GLU A 153 2.18 -13.60 21.91
C GLU A 153 0.76 -13.28 21.44
N GLU A 154 0.00 -12.46 22.17
CA GLU A 154 -1.31 -11.94 21.71
C GLU A 154 -1.17 -11.05 20.48
N LEU A 155 -0.20 -10.14 20.45
CA LEU A 155 0.09 -9.30 19.28
C LEU A 155 0.52 -10.13 18.07
N ASN A 156 1.34 -11.16 18.26
CA ASN A 156 1.72 -12.09 17.19
C ASN A 156 0.53 -12.94 16.69
N LYS A 157 -0.47 -13.20 17.53
CA LYS A 157 -1.73 -13.84 17.14
C LYS A 157 -2.68 -12.87 16.43
N MET A 158 -2.58 -11.56 16.70
CA MET A 158 -3.30 -10.53 15.96
C MET A 158 -2.69 -10.38 14.57
N GLU A 159 -3.54 -10.34 13.54
CA GLU A 159 -3.11 -10.16 12.14
C GLU A 159 -2.17 -8.95 12.01
N ALA A 160 -2.49 -7.83 12.66
CA ALA A 160 -1.67 -6.61 12.65
C ALA A 160 -0.25 -6.71 13.23
N GLY A 161 0.04 -7.71 14.07
CA GLY A 161 1.37 -7.92 14.68
C GLY A 161 2.19 -9.01 13.98
N GLN A 162 1.60 -9.74 13.02
CA GLN A 162 2.36 -10.67 12.20
C GLN A 162 3.30 -9.91 11.27
N ALA A 163 4.57 -10.33 11.20
CA ALA A 163 5.61 -9.72 10.39
C ALA A 163 5.27 -9.61 8.87
N GLY A 164 4.20 -10.28 8.42
CA GLY A 164 3.66 -10.23 7.06
C GLY A 164 2.48 -9.28 6.84
N TYR A 165 1.85 -8.71 7.86
CA TYR A 165 0.60 -7.95 7.69
C TYR A 165 0.78 -6.55 7.11
N LEU A 166 1.89 -5.89 7.44
CA LEU A 166 2.27 -4.61 6.84
C LEU A 166 3.36 -4.76 5.77
N GLU A 167 3.78 -5.99 5.44
CA GLU A 167 4.97 -6.27 4.60
C GLU A 167 6.26 -5.52 5.03
N LEU A 168 6.28 -4.92 6.23
CA LEU A 168 7.42 -4.16 6.77
C LEU A 168 8.66 -5.03 6.93
N ALA A 169 8.51 -6.35 7.13
CA ALA A 169 9.66 -7.25 7.14
C ALA A 169 10.32 -7.37 5.76
N LYS A 170 9.54 -7.29 4.67
CA LYS A 170 10.08 -7.22 3.30
C LYS A 170 10.72 -5.87 3.07
N GLU A 171 10.10 -4.77 3.51
CA GLU A 171 10.63 -3.42 3.35
C GLU A 171 11.90 -3.16 4.18
N GLN A 172 11.97 -3.72 5.41
CA GLN A 172 13.14 -3.69 6.27
C GLN A 172 14.22 -4.68 5.83
N ALA A 173 13.86 -5.79 5.19
CA ALA A 173 14.82 -6.66 4.49
C ALA A 173 15.40 -5.94 3.27
N ILE A 174 14.58 -5.22 2.50
CA ILE A 174 15.01 -4.38 1.38
C ILE A 174 15.90 -3.23 1.89
N SER A 175 15.59 -2.61 3.03
CA SER A 175 16.42 -1.54 3.62
C SER A 175 17.73 -2.07 4.21
N ARG A 176 17.73 -3.24 4.85
CA ARG A 176 18.95 -3.92 5.33
C ARG A 176 19.81 -4.40 4.17
N GLN A 177 19.20 -4.89 3.09
CA GLN A 177 19.88 -5.26 1.87
C GLN A 177 20.45 -4.02 1.16
N ALA A 178 19.74 -2.89 1.15
CA ALA A 178 20.25 -1.60 0.66
C ALA A 178 21.42 -1.07 1.52
N ALA A 179 21.37 -1.22 2.85
CA ALA A 179 22.46 -0.85 3.75
C ALA A 179 23.67 -1.79 3.65
N GLN A 180 23.44 -3.11 3.47
CA GLN A 180 24.49 -4.09 3.22
C GLN A 180 25.12 -3.90 1.84
N ASN A 181 24.34 -3.49 0.82
CA ASN A 181 24.84 -3.12 -0.49
C ASN A 181 25.71 -1.84 -0.44
N LEU A 182 25.45 -0.91 0.49
CA LEU A 182 26.33 0.25 0.72
C LEU A 182 27.66 -0.12 1.40
N ILE A 183 27.67 -1.15 2.25
CA ILE A 183 28.87 -1.58 3.01
C ILE A 183 29.69 -2.63 2.23
N ALA A 184 29.06 -3.41 1.35
CA ALA A 184 29.74 -4.43 0.52
C ALA A 184 30.50 -3.83 -0.68
N HIS A 185 30.43 -2.51 -0.91
CA HIS A 185 31.19 -1.82 -1.95
C HIS A 185 32.64 -1.46 -1.57
N SER A 186 33.21 -2.03 -0.49
CA SER A 186 34.61 -1.75 -0.09
C SER A 186 35.63 -2.85 -0.35
N ASN A 187 35.27 -4.05 -0.80
CA ASN A 187 36.28 -5.09 -1.11
C ASN A 187 35.89 -5.93 -2.35
N PRO A 188 36.70 -5.94 -3.42
CA PRO A 188 36.67 -6.98 -4.43
C PRO A 188 37.78 -7.99 -4.12
N THR A 189 37.42 -9.20 -3.70
CA THR A 189 38.34 -10.34 -3.81
C THR A 189 37.57 -11.66 -3.96
N SER A 190 37.82 -12.25 -5.13
CA SER A 190 37.69 -13.63 -5.57
C SER A 190 37.16 -14.71 -4.62
N GLY A 191 36.26 -15.51 -5.20
CA GLY A 191 36.42 -16.96 -5.23
C GLY A 191 35.46 -17.74 -4.34
N SER A 192 34.45 -18.39 -4.95
CA SER A 192 34.22 -19.81 -4.74
C SER A 192 33.21 -20.36 -5.74
N SER A 193 33.64 -21.43 -6.40
CA SER A 193 32.90 -22.30 -7.29
C SER A 193 31.71 -22.96 -6.60
N GLY A 194 30.58 -23.07 -7.29
CA GLY A 194 29.48 -23.94 -6.86
C GLY A 194 28.13 -23.63 -7.48
N GLY A 195 27.83 -24.25 -8.62
CA GLY A 195 26.44 -24.53 -9.04
C GLY A 195 26.02 -23.89 -10.36
N ASN A 196 26.24 -24.60 -11.47
CA ASN A 196 25.91 -24.15 -12.83
C ASN A 196 24.41 -23.88 -13.09
N ARG A 197 23.53 -24.17 -12.14
CA ARG A 197 22.09 -23.85 -12.23
C ARG A 197 21.75 -22.49 -11.60
N SER A 198 22.48 -22.09 -10.55
CA SER A 198 22.43 -20.73 -10.02
C SER A 198 23.20 -19.74 -10.89
N ASP A 199 24.12 -20.18 -11.76
CA ASP A 199 24.89 -19.26 -12.62
C ASP A 199 24.03 -18.58 -13.69
N SER A 200 23.06 -19.29 -14.29
CA SER A 200 22.14 -18.67 -15.27
C SER A 200 21.16 -17.69 -14.63
N GLU A 201 20.59 -18.05 -13.48
CA GLU A 201 19.69 -17.17 -12.71
C GLU A 201 20.45 -15.99 -12.10
N THR A 202 21.69 -16.18 -11.64
CA THR A 202 22.53 -15.08 -11.16
C THR A 202 23.00 -14.18 -12.30
N LEU A 203 23.29 -14.72 -13.49
CA LEU A 203 23.55 -13.93 -14.70
C LEU A 203 22.33 -13.10 -15.09
N LEU A 204 21.13 -13.70 -15.10
CA LEU A 204 19.87 -12.99 -15.35
C LEU A 204 19.63 -11.90 -14.30
N ASN A 205 19.81 -12.20 -13.02
CA ASN A 205 19.70 -11.22 -11.94
C ASN A 205 20.75 -10.11 -12.06
N ASN A 206 21.96 -10.42 -12.53
CA ASN A 206 23.02 -9.44 -12.75
C ASN A 206 22.72 -8.56 -13.96
N LEU A 207 22.14 -9.12 -15.02
CA LEU A 207 21.67 -8.39 -16.19
C LEU A 207 20.48 -7.51 -15.83
N GLU A 208 19.50 -8.02 -15.09
CA GLU A 208 18.37 -7.23 -14.58
C GLU A 208 18.88 -6.05 -13.73
N LYS A 209 19.83 -6.29 -12.83
CA LYS A 209 20.50 -5.23 -12.06
C LYS A 209 21.22 -4.23 -12.97
N ALA A 210 21.94 -4.68 -13.98
CA ALA A 210 22.65 -3.81 -14.92
C ALA A 210 21.67 -2.96 -15.74
N VAL A 211 20.56 -3.55 -16.21
CA VAL A 211 19.49 -2.88 -16.94
C VAL A 211 18.79 -1.86 -16.04
N LEU A 212 18.51 -2.18 -14.79
CA LEU A 212 17.92 -1.25 -13.84
C LEU A 212 18.86 -0.08 -13.51
N ARG A 213 20.17 -0.32 -13.36
CA ARG A 213 21.17 0.74 -13.19
C ARG A 213 21.28 1.63 -14.42
N ALA A 214 21.32 1.03 -15.61
CA ALA A 214 21.36 1.77 -16.87
C ALA A 214 20.10 2.61 -17.07
N LYS A 215 18.92 2.05 -16.79
CA LYS A 215 17.64 2.76 -16.83
C LYS A 215 17.60 3.91 -15.82
N HIS A 216 18.06 3.67 -14.59
CA HIS A 216 18.12 4.71 -13.57
C HIS A 216 19.06 5.85 -13.98
N GLN A 217 20.24 5.52 -14.52
CA GLN A 217 21.19 6.50 -15.03
C GLN A 217 20.59 7.31 -16.20
N ALA A 218 19.92 6.64 -17.13
CA ALA A 218 19.23 7.28 -18.24
C ALA A 218 18.09 8.20 -17.77
N ASP A 219 17.34 7.81 -16.73
CA ASP A 219 16.29 8.64 -16.13
C ASP A 219 16.88 9.88 -15.43
N ILE A 220 18.03 9.75 -14.76
CA ILE A 220 18.76 10.88 -14.17
C ILE A 220 19.22 11.84 -15.27
N GLU A 221 19.85 11.33 -16.33
CA GLU A 221 20.33 12.12 -17.46
C GLU A 221 19.19 12.82 -18.18
N LYS A 222 18.06 12.12 -18.41
CA LYS A 222 16.84 12.69 -18.98
C LYS A 222 16.31 13.85 -18.13
N ARG A 223 16.22 13.70 -16.81
CA ARG A 223 15.79 14.77 -15.91
C ARG A 223 16.77 15.95 -15.90
N LEU A 224 18.07 15.70 -16.02
CA LEU A 224 19.07 16.77 -16.14
C LEU A 224 18.92 17.51 -17.47
N LEU A 225 18.67 16.80 -18.57
CA LEU A 225 18.39 17.39 -19.88
C LEU A 225 17.10 18.21 -19.88
N GLU A 226 16.02 17.71 -19.27
CA GLU A 226 14.77 18.45 -19.11
C GLU A 226 14.97 19.72 -18.27
N LYS A 227 15.75 19.65 -17.19
CA LYS A 227 16.12 20.82 -16.39
C LYS A 227 16.92 21.83 -17.22
N LEU A 228 17.93 21.39 -17.98
CA LEU A 228 18.70 22.28 -18.86
C LEU A 228 17.85 22.88 -19.98
N ASN A 229 16.94 22.10 -20.57
CA ASN A 229 16.01 22.56 -21.60
C ASN A 229 15.04 23.59 -21.02
N SER A 230 14.48 23.34 -19.84
CA SER A 230 13.60 24.30 -19.15
C SER A 230 14.35 25.58 -18.76
N GLN A 231 15.61 25.47 -18.31
CA GLN A 231 16.46 26.62 -18.01
C GLN A 231 16.82 27.41 -19.27
N ARG A 232 17.04 26.76 -20.42
CA ARG A 232 17.26 27.40 -21.73
C ARG A 232 16.01 28.08 -22.27
N LEU A 233 14.82 27.54 -21.99
CA LEU A 233 13.54 28.14 -22.35
C LEU A 233 13.21 29.36 -21.47
N ALA A 234 13.57 29.33 -20.18
CA ALA A 234 13.38 30.43 -19.24
C ALA A 234 14.39 31.57 -19.44
N ASP A 235 15.66 31.25 -19.73
CA ASP A 235 16.70 32.20 -20.08
C ASP A 235 16.65 32.42 -21.61
N GLY A 236 15.57 33.06 -22.08
CA GLY A 236 15.20 33.18 -23.50
C GLY A 236 16.40 33.44 -24.43
N GLU A 237 16.40 32.80 -25.60
CA GLU A 237 17.54 32.64 -26.52
C GLU A 237 18.52 33.82 -26.59
N LYS A 238 19.44 33.91 -25.63
CA LYS A 238 20.62 34.76 -25.77
C LYS A 238 21.46 34.10 -26.84
N ALA A 239 21.53 34.72 -28.02
CA ALA A 239 22.27 34.22 -29.16
C ALA A 239 23.73 33.93 -28.77
N VAL A 240 24.03 32.66 -28.46
CA VAL A 240 25.39 32.21 -28.14
C VAL A 240 26.26 32.51 -29.36
N PRO A 241 27.38 33.24 -29.23
CA PRO A 241 28.21 33.64 -30.36
C PRO A 241 28.68 32.39 -31.12
N THR A 242 28.59 32.42 -32.45
CA THR A 242 28.88 31.30 -33.37
C THR A 242 30.23 30.63 -33.11
N ARG A 243 31.23 31.39 -32.66
CA ARG A 243 32.56 30.89 -32.25
C ARG A 243 32.50 29.92 -31.05
N LYS A 244 31.65 30.18 -30.06
CA LYS A 244 31.44 29.27 -28.90
C LYS A 244 30.66 28.02 -29.32
N LYS A 245 29.70 28.15 -30.24
CA LYS A 245 28.98 27.00 -30.84
C LYS A 245 29.92 26.09 -31.63
N LEU A 246 30.78 26.66 -32.49
CA LEU A 246 31.82 25.92 -33.22
C LEU A 246 32.82 25.25 -32.27
N GLY A 247 33.22 25.93 -31.19
CA GLY A 247 34.09 25.34 -30.16
C GLY A 247 33.43 24.18 -29.40
N ALA A 248 32.14 24.27 -29.09
CA ALA A 248 31.38 23.17 -28.50
C ALA A 248 31.23 21.99 -29.46
N LEU A 249 30.91 22.26 -30.73
CA LEU A 249 30.77 21.23 -31.78
C LEU A 249 32.09 20.47 -32.00
N ARG A 250 33.23 21.18 -32.00
CA ARG A 250 34.55 20.54 -32.10
C ARG A 250 34.86 19.66 -30.89
N ARG A 251 34.45 20.07 -29.69
CA ARG A 251 34.61 19.25 -28.47
C ARG A 251 33.70 18.02 -28.48
N THR A 252 32.44 18.17 -28.88
CA THR A 252 31.54 17.02 -29.02
C THR A 252 32.02 16.05 -30.09
N HIS A 253 32.56 16.56 -31.21
CA HIS A 253 33.18 15.73 -32.24
C HIS A 253 34.39 14.96 -31.69
N ALA A 254 35.30 15.62 -30.96
CA ALA A 254 36.46 14.94 -30.36
C ALA A 254 36.06 13.89 -29.31
N GLU A 255 35.04 14.18 -28.48
CA GLU A 255 34.47 13.22 -27.52
C GLU A 255 33.87 12.00 -28.22
N LEU A 256 33.09 12.20 -29.29
CA LEU A 256 32.49 11.11 -30.06
C LEU A 256 33.56 10.25 -30.75
N VAL A 257 34.58 10.87 -31.34
CA VAL A 257 35.70 10.14 -31.95
C VAL A 257 36.40 9.28 -30.90
N ARG A 258 36.73 9.85 -29.73
CA ARG A 258 37.33 9.11 -28.62
C ARG A 258 36.46 7.94 -28.16
N TRP A 259 35.15 8.15 -28.04
CA TRP A 259 34.22 7.09 -27.63
C TRP A 259 34.17 5.95 -28.66
N VAL A 260 34.16 6.27 -29.95
CA VAL A 260 34.20 5.25 -31.02
C VAL A 260 35.52 4.48 -30.99
N GLU A 261 36.65 5.16 -30.82
CA GLU A 261 37.97 4.53 -30.70
C GLU A 261 38.03 3.58 -29.50
N GLU A 262 37.53 3.99 -28.33
CA GLU A 262 37.47 3.15 -27.13
C GLU A 262 36.58 1.92 -27.34
N LYS A 263 35.42 2.09 -27.99
CA LYS A 263 34.52 0.96 -28.30
C LYS A 263 35.12 -0.02 -29.29
N LEU A 264 35.86 0.45 -30.29
CA LEU A 264 36.55 -0.41 -31.25
C LEU A 264 37.69 -1.21 -30.59
N VAL A 265 38.43 -0.62 -29.65
CA VAL A 265 39.48 -1.32 -28.88
C VAL A 265 38.90 -2.44 -28.03
N ILE A 266 37.74 -2.21 -27.39
CA ILE A 266 37.07 -3.22 -26.56
C ILE A 266 36.52 -4.37 -27.41
N SER A 267 36.03 -4.11 -28.63
CA SER A 267 35.55 -5.17 -29.52
C SER A 267 36.68 -6.01 -30.15
N SER A 268 37.89 -5.47 -30.27
CA SER A 268 39.02 -6.19 -30.88
C SER A 268 39.68 -7.20 -29.94
N SER A 269 39.48 -7.10 -28.61
CA SER A 269 40.16 -7.97 -27.64
C SER A 269 39.40 -9.27 -27.33
N ILE A 270 38.30 -9.56 -28.04
CA ILE A 270 37.40 -10.69 -27.71
C ILE A 270 37.59 -11.92 -28.62
N ASP A 271 38.43 -11.82 -29.67
CA ASP A 271 38.53 -12.81 -30.75
C ASP A 271 39.74 -13.77 -30.64
N GLU A 272 40.49 -13.76 -29.52
CA GLU A 272 41.78 -14.47 -29.36
C GLU A 272 41.78 -15.60 -28.29
N GLN A 273 40.65 -16.28 -28.03
CA GLN A 273 40.60 -17.44 -27.12
C GLN A 273 39.96 -18.68 -27.76
N ASP A 274 40.77 -19.70 -28.04
CA ASP A 274 40.43 -20.96 -28.76
C ASP A 274 39.54 -21.97 -27.97
N PRO A 275 38.79 -22.89 -28.64
CA PRO A 275 37.70 -23.68 -28.05
C PRO A 275 37.97 -25.21 -27.93
N ILE A 276 39.01 -25.64 -27.21
CA ILE A 276 39.34 -27.09 -27.08
C ILE A 276 39.05 -27.67 -25.67
N GLU A 277 38.84 -26.83 -24.64
CA GLU A 277 38.76 -27.28 -23.25
C GLU A 277 37.34 -27.66 -22.78
N ASP A 278 36.29 -27.20 -23.47
CA ASP A 278 34.90 -27.33 -23.01
C ASP A 278 34.30 -28.74 -23.16
N GLN A 279 34.77 -29.56 -24.10
CA GLN A 279 34.08 -30.83 -24.41
C GLN A 279 34.39 -31.96 -23.40
N ALA A 280 35.60 -31.99 -22.81
CA ALA A 280 35.99 -33.02 -21.84
C ALA A 280 35.39 -32.80 -20.44
N ALA A 281 35.05 -31.55 -20.10
CA ALA A 281 34.41 -31.20 -18.83
C ALA A 281 32.92 -31.64 -18.78
N ILE A 282 32.26 -31.72 -19.94
CA ILE A 282 30.86 -32.10 -20.06
C ILE A 282 30.68 -33.60 -19.79
N ASP A 283 31.51 -34.45 -20.39
CA ASP A 283 31.39 -35.91 -20.26
C ASP A 283 31.67 -36.43 -18.83
N ALA A 284 32.55 -35.75 -18.08
CA ALA A 284 32.82 -36.09 -16.68
C ALA A 284 31.66 -35.69 -15.75
N SER A 285 30.94 -34.61 -16.06
CA SER A 285 29.79 -34.14 -15.28
C SER A 285 28.60 -35.12 -15.39
N ASP A 286 28.39 -35.69 -16.57
CA ASP A 286 27.27 -36.59 -16.83
C ASP A 286 27.41 -37.93 -16.09
N ALA A 287 28.64 -38.45 -15.94
CA ALA A 287 28.89 -39.69 -15.18
C ALA A 287 28.62 -39.53 -13.67
N GLU A 288 28.94 -38.37 -13.09
CA GLU A 288 28.67 -38.03 -11.69
C GLU A 288 27.15 -37.89 -11.45
N ASN A 289 26.45 -37.23 -12.37
CA ASN A 289 25.00 -37.05 -12.31
C ASN A 289 24.24 -38.39 -12.31
N VAL A 290 24.66 -39.36 -13.12
CA VAL A 290 24.06 -40.71 -13.17
C VAL A 290 24.23 -41.45 -11.84
N ARG A 291 25.36 -41.27 -11.14
CA ARG A 291 25.58 -41.87 -9.81
C ARG A 291 24.69 -41.26 -8.74
N VAL A 292 24.59 -39.93 -8.71
CA VAL A 292 23.72 -39.19 -7.78
C VAL A 292 22.24 -39.55 -8.01
N LEU A 293 21.83 -39.73 -9.27
CA LEU A 293 20.48 -40.22 -9.61
C LEU A 293 20.23 -41.66 -9.12
N GLY A 294 21.24 -42.54 -9.18
CA GLY A 294 21.16 -43.88 -8.62
C GLY A 294 21.00 -43.89 -7.10
N GLU A 295 21.77 -43.06 -6.40
CA GLU A 295 21.74 -42.93 -4.95
C GLU A 295 20.39 -42.37 -4.47
N THR A 296 19.90 -41.30 -5.09
CA THR A 296 18.59 -40.71 -4.77
C THR A 296 17.43 -41.68 -5.01
N LYS A 297 17.48 -42.47 -6.09
CA LYS A 297 16.48 -43.53 -6.35
C LYS A 297 16.48 -44.59 -5.25
N SER A 298 17.67 -45.01 -4.80
CA SER A 298 17.77 -46.01 -3.71
C SER A 298 17.27 -45.46 -2.37
N LEU A 299 17.52 -44.18 -2.07
CA LEU A 299 17.02 -43.49 -0.88
C LEU A 299 15.49 -43.42 -0.89
N ILE A 300 14.88 -43.04 -2.02
CA ILE A 300 13.42 -43.00 -2.19
C ILE A 300 12.82 -44.40 -1.99
N GLN A 301 13.46 -45.43 -2.53
CA GLN A 301 13.00 -46.82 -2.37
C GLN A 301 13.05 -47.25 -0.90
N GLN A 302 14.10 -46.89 -0.15
CA GLN A 302 14.19 -47.16 1.29
C GLN A 302 13.13 -46.42 2.10
N GLN A 303 12.91 -45.13 1.81
CA GLN A 303 11.86 -44.34 2.46
C GLN A 303 10.47 -44.90 2.19
N TYR A 304 10.20 -45.32 0.94
CA TYR A 304 8.93 -45.93 0.57
C TYR A 304 8.74 -47.29 1.25
N ALA A 305 9.79 -48.11 1.37
CA ALA A 305 9.74 -49.37 2.11
C ALA A 305 9.44 -49.14 3.61
N SER A 306 10.09 -48.13 4.22
CA SER A 306 9.82 -47.71 5.60
C SER A 306 8.37 -47.26 5.80
N TYR A 307 7.85 -46.43 4.90
CA TYR A 307 6.45 -45.98 4.89
C TYR A 307 5.47 -47.16 4.81
N VAL A 308 5.70 -48.11 3.89
CA VAL A 308 4.86 -49.31 3.73
C VAL A 308 4.89 -50.18 4.99
N ASN A 309 6.06 -50.34 5.62
CA ASN A 309 6.20 -51.11 6.86
C ASN A 309 5.48 -50.44 8.03
N ALA A 310 5.60 -49.12 8.18
CA ALA A 310 4.86 -48.35 9.18
C ALA A 310 3.34 -48.49 8.99
N ARG A 311 2.86 -48.42 7.74
CA ARG A 311 1.44 -48.60 7.41
C ARG A 311 0.95 -50.02 7.71
N LYS A 312 1.75 -51.05 7.40
CA LYS A 312 1.43 -52.44 7.77
C LYS A 312 1.35 -52.64 9.29
N SER A 313 2.26 -52.02 10.04
CA SER A 313 2.25 -52.04 11.51
C SER A 313 1.00 -51.35 12.09
N LEU A 314 0.61 -50.20 11.53
CA LEU A 314 -0.62 -49.51 11.94
C LEU A 314 -1.85 -50.39 11.66
N ILE A 315 -1.94 -50.99 10.48
CA ILE A 315 -3.04 -51.88 10.11
C ILE A 315 -3.06 -53.12 11.01
N SER A 316 -1.93 -53.70 11.39
CA SER A 316 -1.89 -54.86 12.30
C SER A 316 -2.35 -54.48 13.70
N VAL A 317 -1.97 -53.32 14.23
CA VAL A 317 -2.43 -52.80 15.53
C VAL A 317 -3.93 -52.51 15.52
N VAL A 318 -4.45 -51.92 14.45
CA VAL A 318 -5.90 -51.70 14.29
C VAL A 318 -6.63 -53.04 14.16
N SER A 319 -6.04 -54.01 13.44
CA SER A 319 -6.62 -55.34 13.27
C SER A 319 -6.67 -56.11 14.60
N THR A 320 -5.61 -56.06 15.42
CA THR A 320 -5.60 -56.68 16.76
C THR A 320 -6.54 -55.97 17.73
N ALA A 321 -6.67 -54.64 17.66
CA ALA A 321 -7.64 -53.90 18.44
C ALA A 321 -9.10 -54.18 18.01
N SER A 322 -9.31 -54.55 16.73
CA SER A 322 -10.63 -54.89 16.18
C SER A 322 -11.00 -56.37 16.31
N GLN A 323 -10.08 -57.25 16.71
CA GLN A 323 -10.39 -58.64 17.02
C GLN A 323 -11.15 -58.71 18.35
N HIS A 324 -12.46 -58.87 18.23
CA HIS A 324 -13.40 -59.04 19.32
C HIS A 324 -13.03 -60.20 20.26
N PHE A 325 -13.07 -59.93 21.56
CA PHE A 325 -13.23 -60.93 22.61
C PHE A 325 -14.48 -61.80 22.32
N PRO A 326 -14.42 -63.14 22.47
CA PRO A 326 -15.60 -63.95 22.29
C PRO A 326 -16.61 -63.62 23.39
N ALA A 327 -17.79 -63.24 22.93
CA ALA A 327 -18.94 -62.83 23.71
C ALA A 327 -19.41 -63.96 24.64
N GLY A 328 -19.52 -63.63 25.93
CA GLY A 328 -20.39 -64.28 26.89
C GLY A 328 -21.48 -63.31 27.34
N LEU A 329 -22.65 -63.39 26.70
CA LEU A 329 -23.98 -63.33 27.33
C LEU A 329 -24.25 -62.23 28.39
N GLN A 330 -24.98 -61.17 28.00
CA GLN A 330 -26.43 -61.06 28.24
C GLN A 330 -26.95 -59.62 28.09
N THR A 331 -28.07 -59.55 27.38
CA THR A 331 -28.97 -58.41 27.26
C THR A 331 -29.57 -58.04 28.62
N SER A 332 -29.60 -56.75 28.96
CA SER A 332 -30.61 -56.24 29.90
C SER A 332 -30.93 -54.78 29.57
N GLN A 333 -32.13 -54.59 29.02
CA GLN A 333 -32.83 -53.31 29.07
C GLN A 333 -32.92 -52.86 30.53
N ARG A 334 -32.52 -51.62 30.84
CA ARG A 334 -32.87 -51.02 32.13
C ARG A 334 -33.43 -49.62 32.01
N ARG A 335 -34.76 -49.64 32.02
CA ARG A 335 -35.73 -48.64 32.50
C ARG A 335 -35.25 -47.87 33.74
N CYS A 336 -35.62 -46.60 33.81
CA CYS A 336 -35.35 -45.68 34.91
C CYS A 336 -35.97 -46.10 36.27
N GLN A 337 -35.14 -45.98 37.33
CA GLN A 337 -35.41 -45.65 38.75
C GLN A 337 -36.18 -46.67 39.64
N PRO A 338 -36.07 -46.65 41.00
CA PRO A 338 -35.09 -46.02 41.91
C PRO A 338 -34.51 -46.96 43.02
N GLN A 339 -33.50 -46.44 43.74
CA GLN A 339 -32.96 -46.82 45.07
C GLN A 339 -32.26 -48.17 45.33
N GLY A 340 -31.08 -48.05 45.96
CA GLY A 340 -30.73 -48.87 47.13
C GLY A 340 -29.48 -49.74 47.03
N LYS A 341 -28.28 -49.14 47.06
CA LYS A 341 -27.15 -49.52 47.93
C LYS A 341 -25.95 -48.61 47.65
N GLN A 342 -25.59 -47.85 48.68
CA GLN A 342 -24.49 -46.91 48.71
C GLN A 342 -23.17 -47.64 48.52
N GLN A 343 -22.43 -47.26 47.48
CA GLN A 343 -20.98 -47.22 47.54
C GLN A 343 -20.63 -45.75 47.79
N SER A 344 -20.01 -45.51 48.93
CA SER A 344 -19.46 -44.22 49.36
C SER A 344 -18.31 -43.82 48.45
N ALA A 345 -18.63 -43.27 47.28
CA ALA A 345 -17.75 -42.29 46.66
C ALA A 345 -17.92 -41.01 47.48
N SER A 346 -16.83 -40.57 48.12
CA SER A 346 -16.77 -39.28 48.82
C SER A 346 -17.37 -38.20 47.93
N THR A 347 -18.54 -37.71 48.29
CA THR A 347 -19.08 -36.49 47.72
C THR A 347 -18.02 -35.41 47.95
N PRO A 348 -17.44 -34.78 46.90
CA PRO A 348 -16.62 -33.61 47.13
C PRO A 348 -17.49 -32.63 47.91
N ASP A 349 -16.96 -32.14 49.02
CA ASP A 349 -17.66 -31.29 49.95
C ASP A 349 -18.31 -30.12 49.20
N LEU A 350 -19.64 -30.21 49.00
CA LEU A 350 -20.41 -29.23 48.24
C LEU A 350 -20.27 -27.84 48.88
N ALA A 351 -19.98 -27.78 50.19
CA ALA A 351 -19.71 -26.55 50.91
C ALA A 351 -18.42 -25.84 50.46
N LEU A 352 -17.43 -26.55 49.91
CA LEU A 352 -16.20 -25.95 49.36
C LEU A 352 -16.37 -25.51 47.89
N LEU A 353 -17.29 -26.12 47.14
CA LEU A 353 -17.59 -25.75 45.76
C LEU A 353 -18.49 -24.50 45.67
N PHE A 354 -19.39 -24.31 46.63
CA PHE A 354 -20.30 -23.15 46.65
C PHE A 354 -19.57 -21.79 46.61
N PRO A 355 -18.53 -21.54 47.44
CA PRO A 355 -17.73 -20.33 47.38
C PRO A 355 -17.06 -20.12 46.02
N TYR A 356 -16.47 -21.17 45.44
CA TYR A 356 -15.80 -21.08 44.13
C TYR A 356 -16.78 -20.75 43.00
N VAL A 357 -17.96 -21.36 43.02
CA VAL A 357 -19.02 -21.08 42.04
C VAL A 357 -19.57 -19.66 42.20
N SER A 358 -19.77 -19.19 43.43
CA SER A 358 -20.26 -17.83 43.69
C SER A 358 -19.23 -16.74 43.42
N GLU A 359 -17.96 -16.97 43.75
CA GLU A 359 -16.91 -15.95 43.66
C GLU A 359 -16.25 -15.89 42.28
N HIS A 360 -16.11 -17.02 41.58
CA HIS A 360 -15.37 -17.05 40.31
C HIS A 360 -16.26 -17.35 39.11
N LEU A 361 -17.10 -18.39 39.19
CA LEU A 361 -17.84 -18.87 38.02
C LEU A 361 -19.05 -17.99 37.68
N LEU A 362 -19.76 -17.50 38.70
CA LEU A 362 -20.94 -16.65 38.52
C LEU A 362 -20.59 -15.24 38.00
N PRO A 363 -19.56 -14.54 38.52
CA PRO A 363 -19.10 -13.28 37.92
C PRO A 363 -18.56 -13.46 36.50
N LEU A 364 -17.85 -14.56 36.20
CA LEU A 364 -17.35 -14.85 34.86
C LEU A 364 -18.50 -15.12 33.87
N SER A 365 -19.56 -15.82 34.29
CA SER A 365 -20.77 -15.99 33.48
C SER A 365 -21.50 -14.66 33.23
N LYS A 366 -21.53 -13.75 34.22
CA LYS A 366 -22.09 -12.40 34.06
C LYS A 366 -21.22 -11.56 33.13
N ALA A 367 -19.90 -11.66 33.24
CA ALA A 367 -18.95 -10.99 32.36
C ALA A 367 -19.04 -11.50 30.93
N GLN A 368 -19.37 -12.77 30.69
CA GLN A 368 -19.59 -13.35 29.35
C GLN A 368 -20.88 -12.86 28.66
N LYS A 369 -21.89 -12.42 29.42
CA LYS A 369 -23.15 -11.91 28.84
C LYS A 369 -22.93 -10.66 28.00
N ALA A 370 -22.12 -9.70 28.45
CA ALA A 370 -21.84 -8.47 27.73
C ALA A 370 -21.14 -8.67 26.35
N PRO A 371 -20.05 -9.45 26.22
CA PRO A 371 -19.44 -9.72 24.93
C PRO A 371 -20.34 -10.62 24.06
N SER A 372 -21.15 -11.50 24.66
CA SER A 372 -22.13 -12.29 23.90
C SER A 372 -23.22 -11.41 23.27
N THR A 373 -23.77 -10.43 24.01
CA THR A 373 -24.75 -9.48 23.47
C THR A 373 -24.10 -8.53 22.44
N GLN A 374 -22.87 -8.08 22.67
CA GLN A 374 -22.11 -7.31 21.69
C GLN A 374 -21.86 -8.11 20.41
N LYS A 375 -21.46 -9.38 20.52
CA LYS A 375 -21.28 -10.27 19.36
C LYS A 375 -22.58 -10.43 18.58
N ALA A 376 -23.71 -10.64 19.26
CA ALA A 376 -25.01 -10.76 18.62
C ALA A 376 -25.45 -9.44 17.95
N TYR A 377 -25.15 -8.29 18.58
CA TYR A 377 -25.42 -6.98 17.99
C TYR A 377 -24.57 -6.74 16.73
N LEU A 378 -23.28 -7.02 16.80
CA LEU A 378 -22.36 -6.88 15.66
C LEU A 378 -22.69 -7.84 14.53
N SER A 379 -23.06 -9.09 14.83
CA SER A 379 -23.48 -10.04 13.80
C SER A 379 -24.79 -9.63 13.14
N ALA A 380 -25.75 -9.08 13.90
CA ALA A 380 -26.97 -8.53 13.34
C ALA A 380 -26.70 -7.28 12.47
N LEU A 381 -25.78 -6.41 12.88
CA LEU A 381 -25.37 -5.26 12.07
C LEU A 381 -24.66 -5.70 10.78
N LEU A 382 -23.73 -6.66 10.86
CA LEU A 382 -23.05 -7.22 9.70
C LEU A 382 -24.05 -7.89 8.74
N ALA A 383 -25.02 -8.65 9.26
CA ALA A 383 -26.07 -9.25 8.43
C ALA A 383 -26.93 -8.19 7.73
N LYS A 384 -27.26 -7.08 8.40
CA LYS A 384 -27.96 -5.94 7.79
C LYS A 384 -27.12 -5.30 6.69
N GLU A 385 -25.85 -5.01 6.95
CA GLU A 385 -24.93 -4.45 5.95
C GLU A 385 -24.71 -5.39 4.76
N LYS A 386 -24.63 -6.70 5.02
CA LYS A 386 -24.55 -7.71 3.95
C LYS A 386 -25.81 -7.69 3.09
N TRP A 387 -26.97 -7.61 3.71
CA TRP A 387 -28.24 -7.58 2.98
C TRP A 387 -28.42 -6.27 2.19
N THR A 388 -28.06 -5.11 2.78
CA THR A 388 -28.15 -3.82 2.08
C THR A 388 -27.21 -3.78 0.89
N THR A 389 -25.97 -4.26 1.03
CA THR A 389 -25.01 -4.33 -0.08
C THR A 389 -25.46 -5.29 -1.17
N CYS A 390 -25.92 -6.50 -0.84
CA CYS A 390 -26.52 -7.43 -1.81
C CYS A 390 -27.68 -6.77 -2.56
N ARG A 391 -28.61 -6.12 -1.85
CA ARG A 391 -29.75 -5.42 -2.46
C ARG A 391 -29.32 -4.28 -3.39
N MET A 392 -28.25 -3.55 -3.03
CA MET A 392 -27.70 -2.52 -3.91
C MET A 392 -27.12 -3.14 -5.20
N PHE A 393 -26.45 -4.29 -5.11
CA PHE A 393 -26.00 -5.00 -6.32
C PHE A 393 -27.16 -5.51 -7.17
N ASP A 394 -28.25 -5.99 -6.58
CA ASP A 394 -29.45 -6.41 -7.32
C ASP A 394 -30.09 -5.22 -8.03
N ARG A 395 -30.21 -4.08 -7.34
CA ARG A 395 -30.71 -2.84 -7.93
C ARG A 395 -29.82 -2.36 -9.08
N LEU A 396 -28.50 -2.36 -8.88
CA LEU A 396 -27.55 -2.02 -9.95
C LEU A 396 -27.68 -2.97 -11.15
N GLN A 397 -27.99 -4.25 -10.89
CA GLN A 397 -28.20 -5.24 -11.95
C GLN A 397 -29.49 -4.97 -12.72
N GLU A 398 -30.55 -4.49 -12.07
CA GLU A 398 -31.79 -4.06 -12.72
C GLU A 398 -31.60 -2.75 -13.52
N GLU A 399 -30.78 -1.81 -13.01
CA GLU A 399 -30.53 -0.52 -13.65
C GLU A 399 -29.50 -0.59 -14.78
N SER A 400 -28.50 -1.49 -14.68
CA SER A 400 -27.47 -1.65 -15.71
C SER A 400 -27.77 -2.87 -16.60
N HIS A 401 -27.67 -2.69 -17.91
CA HIS A 401 -27.71 -3.80 -18.87
C HIS A 401 -26.35 -4.49 -19.07
N LEU A 402 -25.33 -4.12 -18.28
CA LEU A 402 -23.95 -4.59 -18.42
C LEU A 402 -23.79 -6.08 -18.11
N LEU A 403 -24.40 -6.57 -17.03
CA LEU A 403 -24.31 -7.97 -16.62
C LEU A 403 -25.02 -8.93 -17.59
N PRO A 404 -26.23 -8.61 -18.12
CA PRO A 404 -26.84 -9.38 -19.19
C PRO A 404 -26.02 -9.42 -20.49
N GLU A 405 -25.37 -8.33 -20.86
CA GLU A 405 -24.54 -8.25 -22.07
C GLU A 405 -23.24 -9.05 -21.93
N TYR A 406 -22.61 -9.01 -20.74
CA TYR A 406 -21.33 -9.67 -20.47
C TYR A 406 -21.41 -10.63 -19.27
N PRO A 407 -22.14 -11.77 -19.40
CA PRO A 407 -22.29 -12.72 -18.31
C PRO A 407 -21.03 -13.59 -18.16
N ILE A 408 -20.64 -13.90 -16.91
CA ILE A 408 -19.67 -14.95 -16.64
C ILE A 408 -20.30 -16.30 -17.01
N LEU A 409 -19.96 -16.83 -18.19
CA LEU A 409 -20.46 -18.12 -18.69
C LEU A 409 -20.19 -19.26 -17.72
N ALA A 410 -19.05 -19.22 -17.00
CA ALA A 410 -18.68 -20.22 -16.01
C ALA A 410 -19.65 -20.36 -14.82
N ARG A 411 -20.50 -19.35 -14.60
CA ARG A 411 -21.47 -19.32 -13.48
C ARG A 411 -22.89 -19.65 -13.92
N GLN A 412 -23.18 -19.70 -15.22
CA GLN A 412 -24.50 -20.07 -15.71
C GLN A 412 -24.80 -21.54 -15.41
N PRO A 413 -26.04 -21.87 -14.99
CA PRO A 413 -26.42 -23.23 -14.58
C PRO A 413 -26.17 -24.27 -15.68
N ARG A 414 -26.21 -23.86 -16.95
CA ARG A 414 -25.97 -24.72 -18.12
C ARG A 414 -24.51 -25.12 -18.30
N PHE A 415 -23.56 -24.31 -17.84
CA PHE A 415 -22.12 -24.54 -18.00
C PHE A 415 -21.41 -24.97 -16.71
N ARG A 416 -22.14 -25.08 -15.58
CA ARG A 416 -21.59 -25.53 -14.29
C ARG A 416 -20.89 -26.88 -14.38
N HIS A 417 -21.45 -27.82 -15.15
CA HIS A 417 -20.88 -29.16 -15.32
C HIS A 417 -19.61 -29.16 -16.18
N ALA A 418 -19.55 -28.31 -17.21
CA ALA A 418 -18.36 -28.16 -18.06
C ALA A 418 -17.20 -27.49 -17.30
N VAL A 419 -17.50 -26.45 -16.51
CA VAL A 419 -16.48 -25.74 -15.73
C VAL A 419 -15.98 -26.57 -14.54
N ALA A 420 -16.84 -27.36 -13.89
CA ALA A 420 -16.40 -28.32 -12.87
C ALA A 420 -15.43 -29.37 -13.46
N ALA A 421 -15.67 -29.83 -14.69
CA ALA A 421 -14.78 -30.76 -15.39
C ALA A 421 -13.43 -30.11 -15.77
N ILE A 422 -13.42 -28.86 -16.22
CA ILE A 422 -12.19 -28.13 -16.57
C ILE A 422 -11.37 -27.78 -15.33
N ASN A 423 -12.02 -27.29 -14.27
CA ASN A 423 -11.36 -26.97 -13.01
C ASN A 423 -10.79 -28.22 -12.32
N SER A 424 -11.41 -29.40 -12.50
CA SER A 424 -10.87 -30.66 -12.00
C SER A 424 -9.50 -31.04 -12.60
N ARG A 425 -9.16 -30.52 -13.79
CA ARG A 425 -7.86 -30.73 -14.45
C ARG A 425 -6.84 -29.62 -14.16
N SER A 426 -7.28 -28.42 -13.77
CA SER A 426 -6.40 -27.26 -13.51
C SER A 426 -6.09 -27.02 -12.03
N THR A 427 -6.57 -27.88 -11.12
CA THR A 427 -6.32 -27.77 -9.68
C THR A 427 -4.90 -28.24 -9.33
N SER A 428 -3.88 -27.45 -9.68
CA SER A 428 -2.53 -27.56 -9.11
C SER A 428 -1.96 -26.23 -8.61
N LEU A 429 -2.66 -25.09 -8.75
CA LEU A 429 -2.10 -23.80 -8.29
C LEU A 429 -3.08 -22.81 -7.65
N ALA A 430 -4.38 -23.12 -7.58
CA ALA A 430 -5.35 -22.29 -6.85
C ALA A 430 -6.08 -23.17 -5.83
N SER A 431 -6.01 -22.74 -4.56
CA SER A 431 -6.59 -23.45 -3.42
C SER A 431 -8.09 -23.73 -3.62
N PRO A 432 -8.61 -24.93 -3.30
CA PRO A 432 -10.00 -25.28 -3.52
C PRO A 432 -10.85 -24.74 -2.36
N THR A 433 -11.26 -23.48 -2.43
CA THR A 433 -12.42 -23.04 -1.63
C THR A 433 -13.67 -23.43 -2.40
N SER A 434 -14.52 -24.21 -1.76
CA SER A 434 -15.82 -24.56 -2.31
C SER A 434 -16.59 -23.27 -2.67
N PRO A 435 -17.45 -23.27 -3.71
CA PRO A 435 -18.24 -22.08 -4.06
C PRO A 435 -19.19 -21.63 -2.93
N SER A 436 -19.34 -22.41 -1.84
CA SER A 436 -20.11 -22.03 -0.65
C SER A 436 -19.32 -21.21 0.38
N ASP A 437 -17.99 -21.15 0.29
CA ASP A 437 -17.16 -20.46 1.29
C ASP A 437 -16.85 -19.01 0.91
N THR A 438 -17.04 -18.64 -0.36
CA THR A 438 -16.88 -17.24 -0.78
C THR A 438 -18.13 -16.43 -0.41
N PRO A 439 -17.96 -15.27 0.25
CA PRO A 439 -19.11 -14.46 0.65
C PRO A 439 -19.85 -13.96 -0.59
N GLU A 440 -21.18 -14.07 -0.58
CA GLU A 440 -22.08 -13.73 -1.68
C GLU A 440 -21.78 -12.35 -2.32
N ILE A 441 -21.43 -11.35 -1.51
CA ILE A 441 -21.04 -10.01 -1.99
C ILE A 441 -19.84 -10.08 -2.94
N VAL A 442 -18.81 -10.84 -2.57
CA VAL A 442 -17.59 -10.99 -3.39
C VAL A 442 -17.94 -11.67 -4.70
N THR A 443 -18.80 -12.70 -4.66
CA THR A 443 -19.24 -13.34 -5.90
C THR A 443 -19.97 -12.37 -6.83
N ARG A 444 -20.85 -11.50 -6.31
CA ARG A 444 -21.55 -10.48 -7.10
C ARG A 444 -20.56 -9.43 -7.62
N ALA A 445 -19.65 -8.94 -6.79
CA ALA A 445 -18.64 -7.95 -7.18
C ALA A 445 -17.69 -8.48 -8.27
N GLU A 446 -17.31 -9.75 -8.22
CA GLU A 446 -16.51 -10.40 -9.27
C GLU A 446 -17.26 -10.47 -10.61
N ALA A 447 -18.57 -10.70 -10.59
CA ALA A 447 -19.38 -10.65 -11.81
C ALA A 447 -19.36 -9.27 -12.46
N TRP A 448 -19.47 -8.23 -11.63
CA TRP A 448 -19.39 -6.84 -12.08
C TRP A 448 -18.01 -6.46 -12.59
N SER A 449 -16.94 -6.87 -11.92
CA SER A 449 -15.57 -6.54 -12.35
C SER A 449 -15.22 -7.24 -13.66
N PHE A 450 -15.70 -8.47 -13.86
CA PHE A 450 -15.58 -9.17 -15.14
C PHE A 450 -16.37 -8.46 -16.25
N ALA A 451 -17.65 -8.19 -16.03
CA ALA A 451 -18.49 -7.52 -17.03
C ALA A 451 -17.97 -6.13 -17.40
N ALA A 452 -17.49 -5.36 -16.42
CA ALA A 452 -16.89 -4.04 -16.66
C ALA A 452 -15.58 -4.12 -17.44
N ARG A 453 -14.77 -5.16 -17.22
CA ARG A 453 -13.54 -5.39 -17.99
C ARG A 453 -13.87 -5.75 -19.43
N GLU A 454 -14.78 -6.70 -19.63
CA GLU A 454 -15.15 -7.16 -20.98
C GLU A 454 -15.81 -6.03 -21.78
N ALA A 455 -16.68 -5.24 -21.16
CA ALA A 455 -17.28 -4.07 -21.81
C ALA A 455 -16.21 -3.02 -22.16
N ARG A 456 -15.24 -2.77 -21.27
CA ARG A 456 -14.12 -1.87 -21.56
C ARG A 456 -13.34 -2.37 -22.78
N ASP A 457 -12.99 -3.65 -22.81
CA ASP A 457 -12.19 -4.22 -23.88
C ASP A 457 -12.98 -4.21 -25.21
N ALA A 458 -14.27 -4.51 -25.18
CA ALA A 458 -15.15 -4.38 -26.34
C ALA A 458 -15.26 -2.94 -26.86
N THR A 459 -15.42 -1.96 -25.96
CA THR A 459 -15.46 -0.54 -26.36
C THR A 459 -14.12 -0.04 -26.89
N ASN A 460 -13.00 -0.48 -26.30
CA ASN A 460 -11.67 -0.13 -26.81
C ASN A 460 -11.46 -0.71 -28.19
N GLY A 461 -11.80 -1.99 -28.41
CA GLY A 461 -11.73 -2.61 -29.74
C GLY A 461 -12.56 -1.83 -30.77
N TYR A 462 -13.79 -1.44 -30.42
CA TYR A 462 -14.62 -0.62 -31.31
C TYR A 462 -14.00 0.75 -31.62
N VAL A 463 -13.42 1.41 -30.61
CA VAL A 463 -12.75 2.71 -30.81
C VAL A 463 -11.51 2.55 -31.65
N GLU A 464 -10.69 1.54 -31.41
CA GLU A 464 -9.49 1.23 -32.20
C GLU A 464 -9.86 0.96 -33.66
N ASP A 465 -10.89 0.16 -33.92
CA ASP A 465 -11.38 -0.10 -35.29
C ASP A 465 -11.86 1.18 -35.96
N ARG A 466 -12.55 2.07 -35.24
CA ARG A 466 -13.00 3.36 -35.78
C ARG A 466 -11.85 4.32 -36.03
N VAL A 467 -10.85 4.34 -35.16
CA VAL A 467 -9.64 5.14 -35.34
C VAL A 467 -8.86 4.64 -36.54
N ASN A 468 -8.66 3.32 -36.68
CA ASN A 468 -8.00 2.71 -37.82
C ASN A 468 -8.75 2.98 -39.12
N PHE A 469 -10.07 2.85 -39.13
CA PHE A 469 -10.88 3.22 -40.29
C PHE A 469 -10.74 4.70 -40.65
N GLY A 470 -10.73 5.58 -39.64
CA GLY A 470 -10.53 7.01 -39.82
C GLY A 470 -9.15 7.37 -40.38
N THR A 471 -8.08 6.74 -39.89
CA THR A 471 -6.72 6.96 -40.38
C THR A 471 -6.51 6.39 -41.78
N GLU A 472 -7.09 5.23 -42.10
CA GLU A 472 -7.10 4.69 -43.46
C GLU A 472 -7.85 5.61 -44.43
N LEU A 473 -9.00 6.14 -44.02
CA LEU A 473 -9.76 7.07 -44.84
C LEU A 473 -8.99 8.37 -45.05
N ALA A 474 -8.39 8.93 -43.98
CA ALA A 474 -7.54 10.12 -44.07
C ALA A 474 -6.36 9.90 -45.01
N ARG A 475 -5.68 8.75 -44.92
CA ARG A 475 -4.57 8.39 -45.82
C ARG A 475 -5.05 8.26 -47.26
N LYS A 476 -6.20 7.62 -47.52
CA LYS A 476 -6.80 7.54 -48.86
C LYS A 476 -7.13 8.92 -49.43
N THR A 477 -7.64 9.83 -48.61
CA THR A 477 -7.89 11.21 -49.06
C THR A 477 -6.60 11.99 -49.29
N GLU A 478 -5.56 11.74 -48.49
CA GLU A 478 -4.24 12.33 -48.68
C GLU A 478 -3.61 11.85 -49.99
N ASP A 479 -3.65 10.54 -50.24
CA ASP A 479 -3.18 9.91 -51.47
C ASP A 479 -3.95 10.48 -52.69
N MET A 480 -5.29 10.60 -52.61
CA MET A 480 -6.10 11.22 -53.67
C MET A 480 -5.79 12.71 -53.89
N LEU A 481 -5.52 13.46 -52.83
CA LEU A 481 -5.08 14.85 -52.95
C LEU A 481 -3.73 14.92 -53.65
N LYS A 482 -2.75 14.09 -53.25
CA LYS A 482 -1.44 14.01 -53.93
C LYS A 482 -1.61 13.75 -55.42
N GLU A 483 -2.43 12.77 -55.82
CA GLU A 483 -2.73 12.49 -57.23
C GLU A 483 -3.34 13.71 -57.96
N MET A 484 -4.25 14.44 -57.32
CA MET A 484 -4.86 15.65 -57.89
C MET A 484 -3.85 16.80 -58.03
N TYR A 485 -2.96 16.99 -57.05
CA TYR A 485 -1.88 17.98 -57.11
C TYR A 485 -0.85 17.64 -58.19
N GLU A 486 -0.48 16.36 -58.33
CA GLU A 486 0.36 15.85 -59.43
C GLU A 486 -0.29 16.11 -60.79
N LEU A 487 -1.59 15.84 -60.96
CA LEU A 487 -2.32 16.14 -62.20
C LEU A 487 -2.33 17.64 -62.54
N MET A 488 -2.38 18.49 -61.51
CA MET A 488 -2.27 19.95 -61.66
C MET A 488 -0.83 20.45 -61.82
N ASN A 489 0.17 19.56 -61.78
CA ASN A 489 1.61 19.88 -61.80
C ASN A 489 2.01 20.84 -60.66
N GLN A 490 1.42 20.67 -59.48
CA GLN A 490 1.71 21.43 -58.27
C GLN A 490 2.33 20.50 -57.22
N ASP A 491 3.38 20.96 -56.53
CA ASP A 491 4.01 20.16 -55.47
C ASP A 491 3.11 20.13 -54.23
N TYR A 492 2.54 18.95 -53.93
CA TYR A 492 1.68 18.72 -52.77
C TYR A 492 2.36 19.17 -51.46
N GLU A 493 3.62 18.77 -51.26
CA GLU A 493 4.40 19.11 -50.07
C GLU A 493 4.64 20.62 -49.92
N GLU A 494 4.77 21.39 -51.01
CA GLU A 494 4.91 22.87 -50.93
C GLU A 494 3.57 23.54 -50.60
N ALA A 495 2.45 22.98 -51.06
CA ALA A 495 1.11 23.50 -50.82
C ALA A 495 0.56 23.18 -49.43
N THR A 496 0.87 21.99 -48.89
CA THR A 496 0.44 21.54 -47.56
C THR A 496 1.46 21.78 -46.47
N ALA A 497 2.72 22.13 -46.80
CA ALA A 497 3.66 22.72 -45.84
C ALA A 497 3.21 24.14 -45.45
N GLY A 498 2.12 24.22 -44.71
CA GLY A 498 1.71 25.42 -44.02
C GLY A 498 2.74 25.78 -42.98
N LYS A 499 3.54 26.83 -43.25
CA LYS A 499 4.32 27.64 -42.29
C LYS A 499 4.42 27.06 -40.87
N GLU A 500 5.37 26.15 -40.65
CA GLU A 500 5.82 25.80 -39.29
C GLU A 500 6.59 26.95 -38.60
N GLU A 501 6.73 28.10 -39.25
CA GLU A 501 7.30 29.31 -38.66
C GLU A 501 6.22 30.37 -38.38
N LYS A 502 5.49 30.17 -37.29
CA LYS A 502 5.27 31.17 -36.22
C LYS A 502 4.29 30.61 -35.20
N LYS A 503 4.80 30.31 -34.01
CA LYS A 503 3.99 30.20 -32.78
C LYS A 503 3.30 31.55 -32.53
N GLU A 504 2.11 31.74 -33.08
CA GLU A 504 1.12 32.65 -32.51
C GLU A 504 0.16 31.81 -31.68
N ASP A 505 0.28 32.04 -30.38
CA ASP A 505 -0.72 31.92 -29.32
C ASP A 505 -1.91 30.97 -29.56
N ASP A 506 -1.90 29.89 -28.79
CA ASP A 506 -2.86 28.79 -28.77
C ASP A 506 -4.23 29.29 -28.25
N GLY A 507 -4.97 29.94 -29.15
CA GLY A 507 -6.38 30.28 -28.96
C GLY A 507 -7.24 29.12 -29.39
N ASP A 508 -7.91 28.50 -28.41
CA ASP A 508 -8.86 27.39 -28.55
C ASP A 508 -9.75 27.55 -29.80
N ILE A 509 -9.48 26.73 -30.82
CA ILE A 509 -10.07 26.79 -32.16
C ILE A 509 -11.61 26.71 -32.08
N TRP A 510 -12.14 26.04 -31.07
CA TRP A 510 -13.57 25.87 -30.82
C TRP A 510 -14.30 27.13 -30.30
N ALA A 511 -13.57 28.18 -29.88
CA ALA A 511 -14.18 29.44 -29.45
C ALA A 511 -14.40 30.44 -30.61
N SER A 512 -13.78 30.20 -31.76
CA SER A 512 -13.67 31.17 -32.86
C SER A 512 -14.86 31.21 -33.82
N GLU A 513 -15.72 30.19 -33.81
CA GLU A 513 -16.85 30.07 -34.76
C GLU A 513 -18.05 30.98 -34.44
N SER A 514 -18.06 31.65 -33.29
CA SER A 514 -19.18 32.51 -32.85
C SER A 514 -19.10 33.97 -33.32
N ARG A 515 -18.09 34.36 -34.13
CA ARG A 515 -17.91 35.77 -34.54
C ARG A 515 -17.79 35.95 -36.05
N PHE A 516 -18.87 35.66 -36.78
CA PHE A 516 -19.06 36.21 -38.13
C PHE A 516 -20.33 37.06 -38.21
N SER A 517 -20.18 38.37 -37.98
CA SER A 517 -21.01 39.37 -38.67
C SER A 517 -20.40 40.77 -38.66
N ARG A 518 -20.19 41.25 -39.89
CA ARG A 518 -20.05 42.65 -40.36
C ARG A 518 -18.78 43.44 -40.04
N GLY A 519 -18.15 43.91 -41.13
CA GLY A 519 -17.32 45.13 -41.17
C GLY A 519 -15.88 44.86 -41.64
N ARG A 520 -15.62 44.87 -42.94
CA ARG A 520 -15.13 46.04 -43.73
C ARG A 520 -13.65 46.37 -43.49
N GLY A 521 -12.84 46.00 -44.48
CA GLY A 521 -11.72 46.82 -44.97
C GLY A 521 -10.38 46.68 -44.24
N GLY A 522 -9.59 45.70 -44.64
CA GLY A 522 -8.15 45.66 -44.38
C GLY A 522 -7.43 44.98 -45.55
N ARG A 523 -6.89 45.76 -46.49
CA ARG A 523 -5.93 45.27 -47.48
C ARG A 523 -4.69 44.82 -46.71
N HIS A 524 -4.46 43.52 -46.63
CA HIS A 524 -3.12 42.96 -46.53
C HIS A 524 -2.75 42.44 -47.92
N CYS A 525 -1.66 42.96 -48.46
CA CYS A 525 -1.04 42.44 -49.66
C CYS A 525 -0.60 41.00 -49.38
N ARG A 526 -1.45 40.05 -49.78
CA ARG A 526 -1.08 38.66 -49.97
C ARG A 526 -0.10 38.62 -51.15
N SER A 527 1.17 38.38 -50.89
CA SER A 527 2.05 37.79 -51.90
C SER A 527 1.66 36.32 -52.01
N GLU A 528 0.65 36.03 -52.83
CA GLU A 528 0.36 34.66 -53.26
C GLU A 528 1.52 34.24 -54.17
N ASN A 529 2.29 33.24 -53.73
CA ASN A 529 3.24 32.56 -54.61
C ASN A 529 2.43 32.02 -55.80
N MET A 530 2.76 32.45 -57.01
CA MET A 530 2.04 32.02 -58.21
C MET A 530 2.05 30.49 -58.30
N PRO A 531 0.92 29.84 -58.64
CA PRO A 531 0.94 28.42 -58.96
C PRO A 531 1.85 28.22 -60.16
N LYS A 532 2.91 27.43 -60.02
CA LYS A 532 3.77 27.04 -61.13
C LYS A 532 3.09 25.88 -61.84
N GLY A 533 2.88 25.99 -63.15
CA GLY A 533 2.25 24.95 -63.95
C GLY A 533 1.75 25.46 -65.30
N PRO A 534 1.49 24.57 -66.28
CA PRO A 534 1.03 24.95 -67.62
C PRO A 534 -0.33 25.68 -67.64
N TRP A 535 -1.08 25.65 -66.53
CA TRP A 535 -2.36 26.34 -66.35
C TRP A 535 -2.25 27.71 -65.65
N SER A 536 -1.05 28.09 -65.18
CA SER A 536 -0.77 29.34 -64.46
C SER A 536 -1.00 30.62 -65.28
N GLY A 537 -1.06 30.49 -66.61
CA GLY A 537 -1.33 31.57 -67.55
C GLY A 537 -2.82 31.83 -67.82
N LEU A 538 -3.74 30.96 -67.36
CA LEU A 538 -5.16 31.07 -67.66
C LEU A 538 -5.89 32.01 -66.67
N ASN A 539 -5.35 33.21 -66.46
CA ASN A 539 -6.13 34.28 -65.86
C ASN A 539 -7.13 34.74 -66.91
N GLY A 540 -8.44 34.57 -66.66
CA GLY A 540 -9.58 34.77 -67.58
C GLY A 540 -9.76 36.17 -68.19
N LYS A 541 -8.71 36.74 -68.76
CA LYS A 541 -8.69 37.92 -69.62
C LYS A 541 -8.30 37.50 -71.02
N VAL A 542 -9.12 36.67 -71.66
CA VAL A 542 -9.11 36.59 -73.12
C VAL A 542 -9.82 37.84 -73.63
N GLY A 543 -9.04 38.88 -73.93
CA GLY A 543 -9.53 40.11 -74.53
C GLY A 543 -9.96 39.86 -75.97
N VAL A 544 -11.20 40.21 -76.30
CA VAL A 544 -11.68 40.33 -77.67
C VAL A 544 -10.86 41.43 -78.34
N ILE A 545 -10.02 41.07 -79.31
CA ILE A 545 -9.40 42.02 -80.23
C ILE A 545 -10.51 42.45 -81.20
N GLY A 546 -10.94 43.70 -81.09
CA GLY A 546 -11.73 44.37 -82.11
C GLY A 546 -10.78 45.19 -82.98
N ASP A 547 -10.70 44.81 -84.25
CA ASP A 547 -9.97 45.53 -85.31
C ASP A 547 -10.54 46.96 -85.50
N GLY A 548 -9.63 47.90 -85.75
CA GLY A 548 -9.92 49.22 -86.31
C GLY A 548 -9.46 49.32 -87.75
#